data_AF-A0A2M9KBV5-F1
#
_entry.id   AF-A0A2M9KBV5-F1
#
_cell.length_a   1.000
_cell.length_b   1.000
_cell.length_c   1.000
_cell.angle_alpha   90.00
_cell.angle_beta   90.00
_cell.angle_gamma   90.00
#
_symmetry.space_group_name_H-M   'P 1'
#
loop_
_entity.id
_entity.type
_entity.pdbx_description
1 polymer ?
#
loop_
_entity_poly.entity_id
_entity_poly.type
_entity_poly.pdbx_seq_one_letter_code
_entity_poly.pdbx_strand_id
1 'polypeptide(L)'
;MDAERKAHIADLAVMAGPVWAESHDGGALQEFLKEIGCDGVDAVMVTRQVVGCSLGEAQEMFFTAPCRAAELAFHNAVMEGLERSQGDV
;
A
#
# COMPACT_ATOMS: atom_id res chain seq x y z
N MET A 1 -7.41 -10.29 10.42
CA MET A 1 -6.05 -10.69 10.00
C MET A 1 -5.54 -11.72 10.99
N ASP A 2 -5.21 -12.90 10.50
CA ASP A 2 -4.60 -13.98 11.28
C ASP A 2 -3.18 -13.62 11.76
N ALA A 3 -2.60 -14.47 12.61
CA ALA A 3 -1.31 -14.22 13.24
C ALA A 3 -0.13 -14.35 12.25
N GLU A 4 -0.24 -15.25 11.27
CA GLU A 4 0.80 -15.50 10.27
C GLU A 4 0.99 -14.28 9.37
N ARG A 5 -0.11 -13.72 8.86
CA ARG A 5 -0.09 -12.51 8.04
C ARG A 5 0.44 -11.29 8.82
N LYS A 6 0.13 -11.19 10.12
CA LYS A 6 0.69 -10.13 10.97
C LYS A 6 2.20 -10.24 11.16
N ALA A 7 2.71 -11.46 11.38
CA ALA A 7 4.15 -11.70 11.50
C ALA A 7 4.86 -11.35 10.20
N HIS A 8 4.31 -11.77 9.06
CA HIS A 8 4.84 -11.44 7.75
C HIS A 8 4.92 -9.92 7.49
N ILE A 9 3.85 -9.17 7.82
CA ILE A 9 3.85 -7.70 7.71
C ILE A 9 4.91 -7.08 8.63
N ALA A 10 5.09 -7.60 9.84
CA ALA A 10 6.10 -7.09 10.76
C ALA A 10 7.53 -7.32 10.22
N ASP A 11 7.80 -8.50 9.66
CA ASP A 11 9.09 -8.82 9.05
C ASP A 11 9.40 -7.91 7.86
N LEU A 12 8.40 -7.69 6.99
CA LEU A 12 8.52 -6.76 5.86
C LEU A 12 8.73 -5.31 6.33
N ALA A 13 8.07 -4.89 7.40
CA ALA A 13 8.25 -3.56 7.98
C ALA A 13 9.65 -3.36 8.55
N VAL A 14 10.26 -4.40 9.15
CA VAL A 14 11.66 -4.35 9.58
C VAL A 14 12.60 -4.17 8.39
N MET A 15 12.36 -4.89 7.29
CA MET A 15 13.18 -4.77 6.08
C MET A 15 13.03 -3.41 5.38
N ALA A 16 11.82 -2.83 5.38
CA ALA A 16 11.53 -1.56 4.72
C ALA A 16 11.88 -0.32 5.57
N GLY A 17 12.05 -0.49 6.88
CA GLY A 17 12.37 0.59 7.82
C GLY A 17 13.57 1.47 7.41
N PRO A 18 14.72 0.90 6.99
CA PRO A 18 15.87 1.68 6.55
C PRO A 18 15.58 2.58 5.34
N VAL A 19 14.78 2.12 4.37
CA VAL A 19 14.44 2.91 3.16
C VAL A 19 13.69 4.18 3.55
N TRP A 20 12.73 4.05 4.47
CA TRP A 20 11.99 5.19 5.00
C TRP A 20 12.88 6.11 5.84
N ALA A 21 13.74 5.55 6.71
CA ALA A 21 14.63 6.34 7.56
C ALA A 21 15.64 7.17 6.74
N GLU A 22 16.09 6.67 5.60
CA GLU A 22 17.06 7.35 4.73
C GLU A 22 16.45 8.54 3.98
N SER A 23 15.28 8.34 3.35
CA SER A 23 14.73 9.30 2.39
C SER A 23 13.48 10.02 2.87
N HIS A 24 12.71 9.41 3.78
CA HIS A 24 11.32 9.79 4.09
C HIS A 24 10.46 9.96 2.82
N ASP A 25 10.79 9.21 1.77
CA ASP A 25 10.10 9.24 0.48
C ASP A 25 9.16 8.05 0.36
N GLY A 26 7.86 8.34 0.27
CA GLY A 26 6.82 7.32 0.12
C GLY A 26 6.93 6.57 -1.21
N GLY A 27 7.39 7.22 -2.28
CA GLY A 27 7.60 6.60 -3.58
C GLY A 27 8.73 5.58 -3.53
N ALA A 28 9.88 5.94 -2.97
CA ALA A 28 11.01 5.03 -2.80
C ALA A 28 10.64 3.82 -1.90
N LEU A 29 9.86 4.06 -0.84
CA LEU A 29 9.32 2.98 -0.01
C LEU A 29 8.40 2.05 -0.83
N GLN A 30 7.50 2.59 -1.65
CA GLN A 30 6.62 1.75 -2.47
C GLN A 30 7.38 0.95 -3.54
N GLU A 31 8.43 1.53 -4.14
CA GLU A 31 9.31 0.84 -5.08
C GLU A 31 10.00 -0.34 -4.41
N PHE A 32 10.64 -0.12 -3.26
CA PHE A 32 11.26 -1.20 -2.49
C PHE A 32 10.27 -2.33 -2.15
N LEU A 33 9.07 -1.98 -1.68
CA LEU A 33 8.04 -2.98 -1.36
C LEU A 33 7.65 -3.78 -2.60
N LYS A 34 7.54 -3.14 -3.77
CA LYS A 34 7.21 -3.81 -5.03
C LYS A 34 8.34 -4.75 -5.47
N GLU A 35 9.60 -4.34 -5.34
CA GLU A 35 10.77 -5.14 -5.69
C GLU A 35 10.85 -6.44 -4.88
N ILE A 36 10.44 -6.42 -3.61
CA ILE A 36 10.38 -7.62 -2.76
C ILE A 36 9.07 -8.40 -2.87
N GLY A 37 8.19 -8.03 -3.80
CA GLY A 37 6.90 -8.70 -4.03
C GLY A 37 5.84 -8.45 -2.96
N CYS A 38 5.96 -7.36 -2.20
CA CYS A 38 4.94 -6.91 -1.27
C CYS A 38 3.93 -6.01 -2.00
N ASP A 39 2.69 -6.49 -2.13
CA ASP A 39 1.66 -5.85 -2.96
C ASP A 39 0.33 -5.64 -2.21
N GLY A 40 -0.53 -4.83 -2.81
CA GLY A 40 -1.91 -4.63 -2.36
C GLY A 40 -2.02 -4.25 -0.89
N VAL A 41 -2.90 -4.94 -0.15
CA VAL A 41 -3.18 -4.63 1.26
C VAL A 41 -1.96 -4.84 2.14
N ASP A 42 -1.08 -5.80 1.84
CA ASP A 42 0.11 -6.04 2.67
C ASP A 42 1.10 -4.88 2.54
N ALA A 43 1.31 -4.37 1.32
CA ALA A 43 2.11 -3.17 1.10
C ALA A 43 1.56 -1.95 1.86
N VAL A 44 0.24 -1.74 1.85
CA VAL A 44 -0.41 -0.67 2.60
C VAL A 44 -0.18 -0.83 4.11
N MET A 45 -0.30 -2.05 4.64
CA MET A 45 -0.13 -2.30 6.08
C MET A 45 1.33 -2.16 6.52
N VAL A 46 2.28 -2.61 5.70
CA VAL A 46 3.71 -2.40 5.93
C VAL A 46 4.04 -0.91 5.91
N THR A 47 3.55 -0.19 4.91
CA THR A 47 3.72 1.26 4.78
C THR A 47 3.21 1.99 6.02
N ARG A 48 1.99 1.65 6.48
CA ARG A 48 1.40 2.21 7.69
C ARG A 48 2.28 1.99 8.92
N GLN A 49 2.84 0.79 9.07
CA GLN A 49 3.67 0.43 10.21
C GLN A 49 5.03 1.13 10.18
N VAL A 50 5.66 1.21 9.01
CA VAL A 50 6.98 1.85 8.81
C VAL A 50 6.88 3.36 9.02
N VAL A 51 5.88 4.00 8.42
CA VAL A 51 5.70 5.46 8.47
C VAL A 51 5.04 5.92 9.78
N GLY A 52 4.28 5.05 10.44
CA GLY A 52 3.55 5.38 11.65
C GLY A 52 2.31 6.25 11.40
N CYS A 53 1.70 6.15 10.22
CA CYS A 53 0.58 6.98 9.78
C CYS A 53 -0.79 6.30 9.93
N SER A 54 -1.84 7.01 9.53
CA SER A 54 -3.19 6.45 9.41
C SER A 54 -3.31 5.48 8.23
N LEU A 55 -4.40 4.70 8.20
CA LEU A 55 -4.67 3.82 7.05
C LEU A 55 -4.91 4.62 5.75
N GLY A 56 -5.61 5.76 5.85
CA GLY A 56 -5.88 6.62 4.69
C GLY A 56 -4.60 7.18 4.08
N GLU A 57 -3.69 7.69 4.91
CA GLU A 57 -2.38 8.19 4.44
C GLU A 57 -1.53 7.07 3.84
N ALA A 58 -1.56 5.85 4.41
CA ALA A 58 -0.87 4.71 3.84
C ALA A 58 -1.44 4.28 2.48
N GLN A 59 -2.76 4.30 2.32
CA GLN A 59 -3.43 4.04 1.05
C GLN A 59 -3.13 5.12 0.02
N GLU A 60 -3.11 6.39 0.43
CA GLU A 60 -2.74 7.52 -0.42
C GLU A 60 -1.33 7.32 -0.97
N MET A 61 -0.33 7.12 -0.10
CA MET A 61 1.05 6.86 -0.52
C MET A 61 1.18 5.67 -1.47
N PHE A 62 0.45 4.57 -1.18
CA PHE A 62 0.41 3.41 -2.06
C PHE A 62 -0.13 3.78 -3.45
N PHE A 63 -1.31 4.40 -3.52
CA PHE A 63 -1.97 4.67 -4.79
C PHE A 63 -1.34 5.80 -5.60
N THR A 64 -0.66 6.75 -4.96
CA THR A 64 0.01 7.87 -5.66
C THR A 64 1.43 7.52 -6.11
N ALA A 65 1.99 6.39 -5.69
CA ALA A 65 3.33 5.98 -6.12
C ALA A 65 3.32 5.58 -7.61
N PRO A 66 4.24 6.10 -8.45
CA PRO A 66 4.28 5.78 -9.89
C PRO A 66 4.37 4.27 -10.17
N CYS A 67 5.10 3.52 -9.34
CA CYS A 67 5.22 2.07 -9.48
C CYS A 67 3.91 1.31 -9.24
N ARG A 68 2.87 1.95 -8.67
CA ARG A 68 1.55 1.36 -8.34
C ARG A 68 0.43 1.79 -9.30
N ALA A 69 0.77 2.36 -10.45
CA ALA A 69 -0.21 2.88 -11.40
C ALA A 69 -1.24 1.83 -11.87
N ALA A 70 -0.84 0.56 -12.01
CA ALA A 70 -1.75 -0.51 -12.40
C ALA A 70 -2.77 -0.82 -11.29
N GLU A 71 -2.32 -0.84 -10.04
CA GLU A 71 -3.16 -1.03 -8.87
C GLU A 71 -4.16 0.12 -8.68
N LEU A 72 -3.71 1.37 -8.90
CA LEU A 72 -4.60 2.54 -8.90
C LEU A 72 -5.66 2.45 -10.02
N ALA A 73 -5.25 2.09 -11.24
CA ALA A 73 -6.17 1.96 -12.37
C ALA A 73 -7.23 0.88 -12.10
N PHE A 74 -6.83 -0.26 -11.54
CA PHE A 74 -7.75 -1.32 -11.12
C PHE A 74 -8.72 -0.84 -10.03
N HIS A 75 -8.21 -0.18 -8.98
CA HIS A 75 -9.04 0.40 -7.92
C HIS A 75 -10.11 1.33 -8.49
N ASN A 76 -9.72 2.26 -9.36
CA ASN A 76 -10.64 3.22 -9.95
C ASN A 76 -11.70 2.54 -10.83
N ALA A 77 -11.31 1.55 -11.65
CA ALA A 77 -12.26 0.81 -12.47
C ALA A 77 -13.31 0.07 -11.62
N VAL A 78 -12.89 -0.49 -10.47
CA VAL A 78 -13.81 -1.15 -9.53
C VAL A 78 -14.74 -0.13 -8.88
N MET A 79 -14.22 1.00 -8.41
CA MET A 79 -15.02 2.07 -7.79
C MET A 79 -16.04 2.66 -8.76
N GLU A 80 -15.65 2.93 -10.01
CA GLU A 80 -16.60 3.39 -11.04
C GLU A 80 -17.69 2.35 -11.33
N GLY A 81 -17.35 1.06 -11.32
CA GLY A 81 -18.34 -0.01 -11.49
C GLY A 81 -19.35 -0.06 -10.34
N LEU A 82 -18.88 0.12 -9.10
CA LEU A 82 -19.71 0.18 -7.90
C LEU A 82 -20.64 1.40 -7.91
N GLU A 83 -20.14 2.57 -8.30
CA GLU A 83 -20.93 3.79 -8.41
C GLU A 83 -22.07 3.65 -9.44
N ARG A 84 -21.77 3.09 -10.62
CA ARG A 84 -22.78 2.81 -11.65
C ARG A 84 -23.86 1.85 -11.15
N SER A 85 -23.46 0.79 -10.44
CA SER A 85 -24.41 -0.19 -9.88
C SER A 85 -25.32 0.39 -8.78
N GLN A 86 -24.93 1.48 -8.12
CA GLN A 86 -25.72 2.14 -7.08
C GLN A 86 -26.64 3.24 -7.62
N GLY A 87 -26.36 3.77 -8.82
CA GLY A 87 -27.18 4.77 -9.51
C GLY A 87 -28.37 4.20 -10.30
N ASP A 88 -28.44 2.87 -10.47
CA ASP A 88 -29.51 2.17 -11.20
C ASP A 88 -30.68 1.70 -10.30
N VAL A 89 -30.88 2.34 -9.12
CA VAL A 89 -32.00 2.08 -8.18
C VAL A 89 -32.92 3.28 -8.07
#